data_AF-A0A6C0HIJ5-F1
#
_entry.id   AF-A0A6C0HIJ5-F1
#
_cell.length_a   1.000
_cell.length_b   1.000
_cell.length_c   1.000
_cell.angle_alpha   90.00
_cell.angle_beta   90.00
_cell.angle_gamma   90.00
#
_symmetry.space_group_name_H-M   'P 1'
#
loop_
_entity.id
_entity.type
_entity.pdbx_description
1 polymer ?
#
loop_
_entity_poly.entity_id
_entity_poly.type
_entity_poly.pdbx_seq_one_letter_code
_entity_poly.pdbx_strand_id
1 'polypeptide(L)'
;MIVVIKHFYETNAQDFAYFETLWKEQEHRMIFLPIQLNETRQALQISREILADPSKDILAIRFSSFIERNSIYRQIKNGIGFCYGSNGNMWFPSEVWVYEN
;
A
#
# COMPACT_ATOMS: atom_id res chain seq x y z
N MET A 1 -12.38 11.37 -2.58
CA MET A 1 -10.96 11.63 -2.27
C MET A 1 -10.13 11.19 -3.46
N ILE A 2 -9.13 11.98 -3.86
CA ILE A 2 -8.22 11.60 -4.97
C ILE A 2 -7.02 10.92 -4.33
N VAL A 3 -6.73 9.68 -4.73
CA VAL A 3 -5.51 8.96 -4.31
C VAL A 3 -4.47 9.07 -5.41
N VAL A 4 -3.24 9.41 -5.06
CA VAL A 4 -2.14 9.48 -6.03
C VAL A 4 -1.53 8.09 -6.17
N ILE A 5 -1.53 7.53 -7.38
CA ILE A 5 -0.92 6.24 -7.66
C ILE A 5 0.43 6.46 -8.36
N LYS A 6 1.51 5.98 -7.73
CA LYS A 6 2.87 6.03 -8.26
C LYS A 6 3.29 4.62 -8.65
N HIS A 7 3.69 4.44 -9.91
CA HIS A 7 4.28 3.21 -10.41
C HIS A 7 5.79 3.37 -10.51
N PHE A 8 6.51 2.40 -9.96
CA PHE A 8 7.96 2.34 -9.96
C PHE A 8 8.37 1.10 -10.75
N TYR A 9 9.15 1.32 -11.83
CA TYR A 9 9.59 0.28 -12.76
C TYR A 9 11.09 0.09 -12.62
N GLU A 10 11.51 -1.08 -12.14
CA GLU A 10 12.93 -1.43 -12.04
C GLU A 10 13.46 -1.90 -13.40
N THR A 11 14.08 -1.01 -14.19
CA THR A 11 14.65 -1.40 -15.49
C THR A 11 16.16 -1.65 -15.43
N ASN A 12 16.83 -1.09 -14.43
CA ASN A 12 18.27 -1.15 -14.26
C ASN A 12 18.68 -1.01 -12.78
N ALA A 13 19.97 -1.22 -12.51
CA ALA A 13 20.52 -1.16 -11.15
C ALA A 13 20.46 0.24 -10.49
N GLN A 14 20.41 1.32 -11.27
CA GLN A 14 20.27 2.68 -10.74
C GLN A 14 18.83 2.93 -10.27
N ASP A 15 17.84 2.46 -11.03
CA ASP A 15 16.42 2.53 -10.65
C ASP A 15 16.20 1.80 -9.32
N PHE A 16 16.74 0.58 -9.19
CA PHE A 16 16.71 -0.20 -7.96
C PHE A 16 17.29 0.58 -6.76
N ALA A 17 18.50 1.13 -6.90
CA ALA A 17 19.16 1.87 -5.82
C ALA A 17 18.38 3.14 -5.41
N TYR A 18 17.81 3.84 -6.38
CA TYR A 18 16.95 5.00 -6.14
C TYR A 18 15.68 4.59 -5.38
N PHE A 19 14.99 3.53 -5.82
CA PHE A 19 13.76 3.07 -5.19
C PHE A 19 14.01 2.55 -3.78
N GLU A 20 15.07 1.78 -3.53
CA GLU A 20 15.41 1.32 -2.18
C GLU A 20 15.70 2.49 -1.23
N THR A 21 16.38 3.53 -1.71
CA THR A 21 16.63 4.75 -0.91
C THR A 21 15.31 5.46 -0.59
N LEU A 22 14.48 5.71 -1.60
CA LEU A 22 13.19 6.38 -1.44
C LEU A 22 12.26 5.59 -0.50
N TRP A 23 12.26 4.26 -0.60
CA TRP A 23 11.45 3.38 0.25
C TRP A 23 11.87 3.50 1.70
N LYS A 24 13.17 3.46 1.96
CA LYS A 24 13.73 3.57 3.31
C LYS A 24 13.43 4.92 3.94
N GLU A 25 13.51 6.00 3.17
CA GLU A 25 13.18 7.36 3.65
C GLU A 25 11.70 7.50 4.02
N GLN A 26 10.81 6.83 3.29
CA GLN A 26 9.36 6.94 3.47
C GLN A 26 8.73 5.76 4.24
N GLU A 27 9.53 4.81 4.72
CA GLU A 27 9.04 3.58 5.39
C GLU A 27 8.11 3.88 6.57
N HIS A 28 8.39 4.95 7.31
CA HIS A 28 7.59 5.41 8.44
C HIS A 28 6.16 5.82 8.06
N ARG A 29 5.89 6.13 6.79
CA ARG A 29 4.55 6.45 6.27
C ARG A 29 3.86 5.26 5.61
N MET A 30 4.56 4.15 5.42
CA MET A 30 4.10 3.05 4.58
C MET A 30 3.42 1.95 5.36
N ILE A 31 2.34 1.43 4.78
CA ILE A 31 1.75 0.14 5.10
C ILE A 31 1.91 -0.75 3.89
N PHE A 32 2.52 -1.91 4.08
CA PHE A 32 2.69 -2.87 2.99
C PHE A 32 1.42 -3.69 2.79
N LEU A 33 1.03 -3.88 1.53
CA LEU A 33 0.02 -4.85 1.13
C LEU A 33 0.71 -6.20 0.86
N PRO A 34 0.55 -7.21 1.74
CA PRO A 34 1.20 -8.50 1.56
C PRO A 34 0.38 -9.35 0.58
N ILE A 35 0.54 -9.08 -0.72
CA ILE A 35 -0.26 -9.67 -1.79
C ILE A 35 -0.21 -11.21 -1.85
N GLN A 36 0.79 -11.83 -1.22
CA GLN A 36 0.94 -13.29 -1.13
C GLN A 36 -0.01 -13.92 -0.11
N LEU A 37 -0.61 -13.12 0.78
CA LEU A 37 -1.58 -13.58 1.77
C LEU A 37 -3.00 -13.53 1.19
N ASN A 38 -3.94 -14.27 1.79
CA ASN A 38 -5.36 -14.08 1.47
C ASN A 38 -5.87 -12.73 1.97
N GLU A 39 -6.97 -12.23 1.39
CA GLU A 39 -7.49 -10.89 1.69
C GLU A 39 -7.82 -10.68 3.18
N THR A 40 -8.32 -11.72 3.88
CA THR A 40 -8.58 -11.63 5.32
C THR A 40 -7.30 -11.35 6.13
N ARG A 41 -6.20 -12.02 5.79
CA ARG A 41 -4.90 -11.81 6.45
C ARG A 41 -4.27 -10.47 6.04
N GLN A 42 -4.42 -10.07 4.78
CA GLN A 42 -4.01 -8.74 4.33
C GLN A 42 -4.71 -7.65 5.14
N ALA A 43 -6.04 -7.73 5.26
CA ALA A 43 -6.85 -6.77 6.00
C ALA A 43 -6.46 -6.72 7.49
N LEU A 44 -6.20 -7.87 8.11
CA LEU A 44 -5.75 -7.93 9.50
C LEU A 44 -4.39 -7.24 9.69
N GLN A 45 -3.44 -7.48 8.78
CA GLN A 45 -2.11 -6.87 8.87
C GLN A 45 -2.18 -5.35 8.69
N ILE A 46 -2.90 -4.88 7.66
CA ILE A 46 -3.11 -3.45 7.41
C ILE A 46 -3.76 -2.80 8.64
N SER A 47 -4.81 -3.41 9.18
CA SER A 47 -5.49 -2.90 10.38
C SER A 47 -4.54 -2.76 11.57
N ARG A 48 -3.64 -3.74 11.78
CA ARG A 48 -2.66 -3.69 12.86
C ARG A 48 -1.66 -2.55 12.66
N GLU A 49 -1.20 -2.33 11.43
CA GLU A 49 -0.27 -1.24 11.15
C GLU A 49 -0.92 0.13 11.32
N ILE A 50 -2.16 0.32 10.85
CA ILE A 50 -2.92 1.57 11.06
C ILE A 50 -3.10 1.86 12.56
N LEU A 51 -3.42 0.82 13.34
CA LEU A 51 -3.63 0.97 14.79
C LEU A 51 -2.32 1.23 15.54
N ALA A 52 -1.21 0.68 15.07
CA ALA A 52 0.10 0.91 15.66
C ALA A 52 0.63 2.32 15.36
N ASP A 53 0.41 2.81 14.14
CA ASP A 53 0.81 4.15 13.71
C ASP A 53 -0.22 4.76 12.74
N PRO A 54 -1.14 5.61 13.25
CA PRO A 54 -2.14 6.27 12.44
C PRO A 54 -1.60 7.33 11.47
N SER A 55 -0.31 7.70 11.58
CA SER A 55 0.30 8.68 10.67
C SER A 55 0.66 8.09 9.31
N LYS A 56 0.69 6.76 9.21
CA LYS A 56 0.93 6.06 7.95
C LYS A 56 -0.17 6.33 6.95
N ASP A 57 0.20 6.83 5.78
CA ASP A 57 -0.72 7.29 4.74
C ASP A 57 -0.33 6.81 3.33
N ILE A 58 0.64 5.92 3.20
CA ILE A 58 1.05 5.32 1.92
C ILE A 58 0.70 3.82 1.94
N LEU A 59 -0.06 3.35 0.95
CA LEU A 59 -0.18 1.91 0.68
C LEU A 59 0.94 1.46 -0.27
N ALA A 60 1.86 0.64 0.20
CA ALA A 60 2.99 0.15 -0.59
C ALA A 60 2.76 -1.29 -1.06
N ILE A 61 3.02 -1.56 -2.34
CA ILE A 61 2.73 -2.84 -2.99
C ILE A 61 3.98 -3.28 -3.76
N ARG A 62 4.48 -4.49 -3.48
CA ARG A 62 5.62 -5.07 -4.20
C ARG A 62 5.19 -6.23 -5.09
N PHE A 63 5.64 -6.23 -6.35
CA PHE A 63 5.52 -7.32 -7.34
C PHE A 63 4.07 -7.64 -7.78
N SER A 64 3.51 -6.80 -8.64
CA SER A 64 2.05 -6.62 -8.74
C SER A 64 1.32 -7.38 -9.88
N SER A 65 1.77 -8.55 -10.35
CA SER A 65 1.19 -9.20 -11.55
C SER A 65 -0.33 -9.45 -11.51
N PHE A 66 -0.95 -9.45 -10.32
CA PHE A 66 -2.39 -9.63 -10.13
C PHE A 66 -3.04 -8.57 -9.23
N ILE A 67 -2.40 -7.42 -8.99
CA ILE A 67 -2.89 -6.46 -8.01
C ILE A 67 -4.28 -5.90 -8.34
N GLU A 68 -4.59 -5.72 -9.62
CA GLU A 68 -5.89 -5.22 -10.08
C GLU A 68 -7.06 -6.14 -9.68
N ARG A 69 -6.81 -7.40 -9.29
CA ARG A 69 -7.84 -8.33 -8.79
C ARG A 69 -8.10 -8.17 -7.29
N ASN A 70 -7.14 -7.61 -6.55
CA ASN A 70 -7.21 -7.43 -5.10
C ASN A 70 -8.31 -6.43 -4.73
N SER A 71 -9.21 -6.82 -3.83
CA SER A 71 -10.36 -5.99 -3.44
C SER A 71 -9.95 -4.75 -2.63
N ILE A 72 -8.91 -4.86 -1.80
CA ILE A 72 -8.40 -3.75 -0.96
C ILE A 72 -7.82 -2.66 -1.84
N TYR A 73 -6.93 -3.04 -2.76
CA TYR A 73 -6.34 -2.11 -3.71
C TYR A 73 -7.40 -1.43 -4.58
N ARG A 74 -8.37 -2.18 -5.12
CA ARG A 74 -9.45 -1.58 -5.93
C ARG A 74 -10.29 -0.59 -5.13
N GLN A 75 -10.62 -0.89 -3.88
CA GLN A 75 -11.37 0.03 -3.02
C GLN A 75 -10.59 1.34 -2.81
N ILE A 76 -9.30 1.23 -2.49
CA ILE A 76 -8.43 2.39 -2.26
C ILE A 76 -8.25 3.21 -3.56
N LYS A 77 -7.94 2.55 -4.68
CA LYS A 77 -7.82 3.15 -6.02
C LYS A 77 -9.07 3.94 -6.41
N ASN A 78 -10.25 3.45 -6.03
CA ASN A 78 -11.53 4.09 -6.30
C ASN A 78 -11.93 5.14 -5.24
N GLY A 79 -11.05 5.45 -4.28
CA GLY A 79 -11.28 6.46 -3.24
C GLY A 79 -12.27 6.05 -2.14
N ILE A 80 -12.58 4.75 -2.01
CA ILE A 80 -13.49 4.21 -0.99
C ILE A 80 -12.79 4.12 0.37
N GLY A 81 -11.46 3.99 0.38
CA GLY A 81 -10.67 3.76 1.60
C GLY A 81 -10.71 2.31 2.05
N PHE A 82 -10.13 2.05 3.22
CA PHE A 82 -10.06 0.73 3.84
C PHE A 82 -10.72 0.76 5.22
N CYS A 83 -11.73 -0.08 5.42
CA CYS A 83 -12.38 -0.22 6.71
C CYS A 83 -11.52 -1.07 7.65
N TYR A 84 -11.27 -0.57 8.86
CA TYR A 84 -10.49 -1.27 9.88
C TYR A 84 -11.15 -1.21 11.25
N GLY A 85 -10.90 -2.25 12.06
CA GLY A 85 -11.49 -2.41 13.38
C GLY A 85 -13.00 -2.69 13.35
N SER A 86 -13.61 -2.76 14.54
CA SER A 86 -15.03 -3.08 14.71
C SER A 86 -15.96 -1.87 14.59
N ASN A 87 -15.42 -0.65 14.60
CA ASN A 87 -16.19 0.58 14.76
C ASN A 87 -16.46 1.31 13.43
N GLY A 88 -16.18 0.67 12.29
CA GLY A 88 -16.34 1.30 10.98
C GLY A 88 -15.33 2.42 10.71
N ASN A 89 -14.15 2.37 11.35
CA ASN A 89 -13.10 3.35 11.06
C ASN A 89 -12.59 3.15 9.64
N MET A 90 -12.32 4.26 8.97
CA MET A 90 -11.89 4.27 7.57
C MET A 90 -10.50 4.88 7.47
N TRP A 91 -9.59 4.15 6.86
CA TRP A 91 -8.27 4.63 6.51
C TRP A 91 -8.23 5.01 5.04
N PHE A 92 -7.71 6.19 4.75
CA PHE A 92 -7.60 6.69 3.39
C PHE A 92 -6.15 7.07 3.14
N PRO A 93 -5.36 6.23 2.45
CA PRO A 93 -4.01 6.61 2.09
C PRO A 93 -4.05 7.80 1.13
N SER A 94 -3.10 8.71 1.30
CA SER A 94 -2.87 9.82 0.37
C SER A 94 -2.24 9.30 -0.93
N GLU A 95 -1.43 8.23 -0.84
CA GLU A 95 -0.69 7.67 -1.96
C GLU A 95 -0.74 6.13 -2.00
N VAL A 96 -0.69 5.57 -3.21
CA VAL A 96 -0.46 4.13 -3.45
C VAL A 96 0.79 3.98 -4.28
N TRP A 97 1.73 3.18 -3.79
CA TRP A 97 3.02 2.96 -4.41
C TRP A 97 3.08 1.52 -4.91
N VAL A 98 3.18 1.35 -6.22
CA VAL A 98 3.21 0.04 -6.88
C VAL A 98 4.60 -0.17 -7.47
N TYR A 99 5.29 -1.19 -6.96
CA TYR A 99 6.59 -1.62 -7.46
C TYR A 99 6.43 -2.77 -8.44
N GLU A 100 6.91 -2.56 -9.66
CA GLU A 100 6.86 -3.50 -10.76
C GLU A 100 8.30 -3.84 -11.20
N ASN A 101 8.56 -5.14 -11.35
CA ASN A 101 9.79 -5.69 -11.94
C ASN A 101 9.54 -6.07 -13.40
#